data_AF-A0A836K6R9-F1
#
_entry.id   AF-A0A836K6R9-F1
#
_cell.length_a   1.000
_cell.length_b   1.000
_cell.length_c   1.000
_cell.angle_alpha   90.00
_cell.angle_beta   90.00
_cell.angle_gamma   90.00
#
_symmetry.space_group_name_H-M   'P 1'
#
loop_
_entity.id
_entity.type
_entity.pdbx_description
1 polymer ?
#
loop_
_entity_poly.entity_id
_entity_poly.type
_entity_poly.pdbx_seq_one_letter_code
_entity_poly.pdbx_strand_id
1 'polypeptide(L)'
;IFSSINSAFDELRVHVPTFPYEKRLSKIDTLRLAIAYIALLREVLAARLDPLTYVERCLRGEINGERAEWNTSGTFTFTII
;
A
#
# COMPACT_ATOMS: atom_id res chain seq x y z
N ILE A 1 -22.52 -18.29 5.61
CA ILE A 1 -23.22 -16.99 5.50
C ILE A 1 -23.51 -16.55 6.94
N PHE A 2 -22.54 -16.03 7.70
CA PHE A 2 -22.01 -14.68 7.60
C PHE A 2 -20.49 -14.70 7.75
N SER A 3 -19.77 -14.17 6.78
CA SER A 3 -18.36 -13.82 6.95
C SER A 3 -18.31 -12.67 7.95
N SER A 4 -17.87 -12.95 9.18
CA SER A 4 -17.72 -11.91 10.21
C SER A 4 -16.78 -10.82 9.70
N ILE A 5 -17.09 -9.56 10.01
CA ILE A 5 -16.25 -8.40 9.64
C ILE A 5 -14.79 -8.59 10.03
N ASN A 6 -14.51 -9.28 11.14
CA ASN A 6 -13.15 -9.55 11.58
C ASN A 6 -12.40 -10.51 10.64
N SER A 7 -13.09 -11.53 10.12
CA SER A 7 -12.52 -12.45 9.13
C SER A 7 -12.21 -11.75 7.81
N ALA A 8 -13.08 -10.84 7.36
CA ALA A 8 -12.82 -10.03 6.17
C ALA A 8 -11.60 -9.10 6.35
N PHE A 9 -11.43 -8.56 7.56
CA PHE A 9 -10.25 -7.77 7.90
C PHE A 9 -8.96 -8.62 7.94
N ASP A 10 -9.04 -9.88 8.37
CA ASP A 10 -7.90 -10.79 8.35
C ASP A 10 -7.52 -11.21 6.94
N GLU A 11 -8.49 -11.45 6.07
CA GLU A 11 -8.28 -11.66 4.65
C GLU A 11 -7.64 -10.43 3.99
N LEU A 12 -8.15 -9.23 4.26
CA LEU A 12 -7.58 -8.00 3.73
C LEU A 12 -6.11 -7.81 4.15
N ARG A 13 -5.75 -8.12 5.39
CA ARG A 13 -4.36 -7.98 5.89
C ARG A 13 -3.36 -8.86 5.14
N VAL A 14 -3.77 -10.00 4.59
CA VAL A 14 -2.89 -10.86 3.79
C VAL A 14 -2.52 -10.21 2.45
N HIS A 15 -3.38 -9.32 1.93
CA HIS A 15 -3.16 -8.62 0.66
C HIS A 15 -2.50 -7.25 0.81
N VAL A 16 -2.52 -6.69 2.01
CA VAL A 16 -1.90 -5.40 2.31
C VAL A 16 -0.40 -5.62 2.53
N PRO A 17 0.49 -4.86 1.86
CA PRO A 17 1.93 -5.03 2.01
C PRO A 17 2.37 -4.62 3.43
N THR A 18 2.93 -5.55 4.19
CA THR A 18 3.47 -5.31 5.55
C THR A 18 4.79 -6.03 5.74
N PHE A 19 5.65 -5.54 6.64
CA PHE A 19 6.86 -6.30 6.97
C PHE A 19 6.51 -7.60 7.74
N PRO A 20 7.22 -8.71 7.49
CA PRO A 20 6.94 -10.01 8.12
C PRO A 20 6.96 -10.00 9.65
N TYR A 21 7.65 -9.03 10.27
CA TYR A 21 7.82 -8.91 11.72
C TYR A 21 6.95 -7.80 12.34
N GLU A 22 6.09 -7.18 11.55
CA GLU A 22 5.30 -6.04 11.98
C GLU A 22 4.11 -6.45 12.84
N LYS A 23 3.74 -5.59 13.80
CA LYS A 23 2.54 -5.83 14.62
C LYS A 23 1.30 -5.87 13.72
N ARG A 24 0.31 -6.70 14.10
CA ARG A 24 -0.98 -6.75 13.41
C ARG A 24 -1.58 -5.35 13.30
N LEU A 25 -1.81 -4.89 12.08
CA LEU A 25 -2.35 -3.56 11.79
C LEU A 25 -3.73 -3.35 12.43
N SER A 26 -3.97 -2.15 12.94
CA SER A 26 -5.30 -1.74 13.40
C SER A 26 -6.29 -1.75 12.23
N LYS A 27 -7.61 -1.75 12.51
CA LYS A 27 -8.63 -1.71 11.43
C LYS A 27 -8.48 -0.45 10.57
N ILE A 28 -8.20 0.70 11.18
CA ILE A 28 -8.03 1.95 10.44
C ILE A 28 -6.76 1.93 9.59
N ASP A 29 -5.65 1.41 10.12
CA ASP A 29 -4.40 1.34 9.38
C ASP A 29 -4.49 0.34 8.23
N THR A 30 -5.17 -0.79 8.44
CA THR A 30 -5.44 -1.78 7.38
C THR A 30 -6.20 -1.14 6.22
N LEU A 31 -7.23 -0.33 6.49
CA LEU A 31 -7.99 0.34 5.44
C LEU A 31 -7.18 1.42 4.72
N ARG A 32 -6.44 2.25 5.47
CA ARG A 32 -5.57 3.29 4.90
C ARG A 32 -4.53 2.68 3.98
N LEU A 33 -3.89 1.60 4.42
CA LEU A 33 -2.83 0.93 3.67
C LEU A 33 -3.38 0.20 2.44
N ALA A 34 -4.58 -0.40 2.54
CA ALA A 34 -5.26 -0.97 1.39
C ALA A 34 -5.58 0.09 0.31
N ILE A 35 -6.09 1.26 0.71
CA ILE A 35 -6.39 2.37 -0.21
C ILE A 35 -5.10 2.85 -0.90
N ALA A 36 -4.05 3.09 -0.12
CA ALA A 36 -2.74 3.49 -0.65
C ALA A 36 -2.19 2.44 -1.62
N TYR A 37 -2.26 1.16 -1.26
CA TYR A 37 -1.77 0.08 -2.11
C TYR A 37 -2.54 -0.02 -3.44
N ILE A 38 -3.87 0.13 -3.41
CA ILE A 38 -4.68 0.19 -4.64
C ILE A 38 -4.26 1.38 -5.51
N ALA A 39 -4.03 2.56 -4.92
CA ALA A 39 -3.60 3.74 -5.67
C ALA A 39 -2.24 3.50 -6.34
N LEU A 40 -1.27 2.92 -5.63
CA LEU A 40 0.03 2.54 -6.18
C LEU A 40 -0.12 1.56 -7.36
N LEU A 41 -0.88 0.48 -7.17
CA LEU A 41 -1.08 -0.54 -8.22
C LEU A 41 -1.72 0.07 -9.48
N ARG A 42 -2.65 1.03 -9.32
CA ARG A 42 -3.27 1.75 -10.45
C ARG A 42 -2.25 2.57 -11.23
N GLU A 43 -1.34 3.25 -10.54
CA GLU A 43 -0.26 4.01 -11.20
C GLU A 43 0.74 3.08 -11.91
N VAL A 44 1.15 1.99 -11.26
CA VAL A 44 2.03 0.97 -11.88
C VAL A 44 1.40 0.44 -13.17
N LEU A 45 0.11 0.09 -13.14
CA LEU A 45 -0.61 -0.39 -14.32
C LEU A 45 -0.70 0.68 -15.43
N ALA A 46 -0.84 1.95 -15.06
CA ALA A 46 -0.92 3.06 -16.02
C ALA A 46 0.44 3.40 -16.66
N ALA A 47 1.53 3.24 -15.93
CA ALA A 47 2.87 3.62 -16.38
C ALA A 47 3.40 2.75 -17.54
N ARG A 48 2.80 1.59 -17.80
CA ARG A 48 3.25 0.59 -18.81
C ARG A 48 4.72 0.18 -18.66
N LEU A 49 5.30 0.38 -17.48
CA LEU A 49 6.61 -0.11 -17.08
C LEU A 49 6.42 -1.42 -16.33
N ASP A 50 7.49 -2.22 -16.22
CA ASP A 50 7.44 -3.29 -15.25
C ASP A 50 7.36 -2.70 -13.82
N PRO A 51 6.71 -3.39 -12.87
CA PRO A 51 6.49 -2.87 -11.52
C PRO A 51 7.78 -2.51 -10.77
N LEU A 52 8.86 -3.28 -10.98
CA LEU A 52 10.14 -3.03 -10.31
C LEU A 52 10.77 -1.74 -10.84
N THR A 53 10.81 -1.56 -12.16
CA THR A 53 11.31 -0.33 -12.79
C THR A 53 10.48 0.89 -12.38
N TYR A 54 9.15 0.78 -12.25
CA TYR A 54 8.32 1.88 -11.76
C TYR A 54 8.74 2.30 -10.35
N VAL A 55 8.85 1.33 -9.44
CA VAL A 55 9.23 1.58 -8.04
C VAL A 55 10.65 2.11 -7.94
N GLU A 56 11.61 1.55 -8.67
CA GLU A 56 13.00 2.03 -8.72
C GLU A 56 13.09 3.47 -9.21
N ARG A 57 12.35 3.84 -10.25
CA ARG A 57 12.33 5.21 -10.76
C ARG A 57 11.68 6.18 -9.77
N CYS A 58 10.67 5.73 -9.03
CA CYS A 58 10.07 6.52 -7.96
C CYS A 58 11.05 6.74 -6.80
N LEU A 59 11.77 5.69 -6.37
CA LEU A 59 12.82 5.76 -5.36
C LEU A 59 13.99 6.66 -5.77
N ARG A 60 14.32 6.67 -7.07
CA ARG A 60 15.34 7.55 -7.66
C ARG A 60 14.86 9.00 -7.85
N GLY A 61 13.60 9.31 -7.51
CA GLY A 61 13.03 10.65 -7.63
C GLY A 61 12.74 11.08 -9.08
N GLU A 62 12.74 10.15 -10.03
CA GLU A 62 12.46 10.45 -11.44
C GLU A 62 10.97 10.58 -11.76
N ILE A 63 10.14 10.05 -10.86
CA ILE A 63 8.68 10.12 -10.92
C ILE A 63 8.23 10.95 -9.72
N ASN A 64 7.39 11.96 -9.95
CA ASN A 64 6.90 12.87 -8.91
C ASN A 64 5.95 12.14 -7.93
N GLY A 65 6.51 11.33 -7.02
CA GLY A 65 5.78 10.61 -5.97
C GLY A 65 5.36 11.48 -4.77
N GLU A 66 5.77 12.75 -4.72
CA GLU A 66 5.49 13.65 -3.59
C GLU A 66 3.99 13.98 -3.41
N ARG A 67 3.19 13.86 -4.48
CA ARG A 67 1.73 14.04 -4.43
C ARG A 67 0.93 12.74 -4.59
N ALA A 68 1.63 11.61 -4.64
CA ALA A 68 0.96 10.36 -4.92
C ALA A 68 0.08 9.96 -3.74
N GLU A 69 -1.17 9.55 -4.03
CA GLU A 69 -2.15 9.18 -3.00
C GLU A 69 -1.71 7.96 -2.18
N TRP A 70 -0.74 7.20 -2.69
CA TRP A 70 -0.13 6.08 -1.99
C TRP A 70 0.99 6.50 -1.02
N ASN A 71 1.46 7.74 -1.06
CA ASN A 71 2.52 8.22 -0.18
C ASN A 71 1.96 8.52 1.22
N THR A 72 2.02 7.53 2.12
CA THR A 72 1.49 7.64 3.49
C THR A 72 2.50 8.18 4.51
N SER A 73 3.68 8.62 4.05
CA SER A 73 4.81 9.06 4.90
C SER A 73 4.49 10.23 5.85
N GLY A 74 3.38 10.95 5.64
CA GLY A 74 2.97 12.09 6.45
C GLY A 74 2.24 11.80 7.76
N THR A 75 1.86 10.55 8.08
CA THR A 75 1.12 10.27 9.34
C THR A 75 1.47 8.97 10.06
N PHE A 76 2.21 8.05 9.44
CA PHE A 76 2.65 6.82 10.09
C PHE A 76 4.06 6.51 9.60
N THR A 77 4.99 6.35 10.53
CA THR A 77 6.40 5.99 10.29
C THR A 77 6.62 4.59 9.69
N PHE A 78 5.61 4.01 9.04
CA PHE A 78 5.66 2.68 8.47
C PHE A 78 4.88 2.63 7.14
N THR A 79 5.63 2.94 6.08
CA THR A 79 5.66 2.27 4.76
C THR A 79 4.40 2.24 3.89
N ILE A 80 4.41 3.10 2.86
CA ILE A 80 4.38 2.63 1.46
C ILE A 80 5.56 3.32 0.78
N ILE A 81 6.60 2.51 0.54
CA ILE A 81 7.94 2.90 0.06
C ILE A 81 8.78 3.68 1.08
#